data_AF-A0A843FNM9-F1
#
_entry.id   AF-A0A843FNM9-F1
#
_cell.length_a   1.000
_cell.length_b   1.000
_cell.length_c   1.000
_cell.angle_alpha   90.00
_cell.angle_beta   90.00
_cell.angle_gamma   90.00
#
_symmetry.space_group_name_H-M   'P 1'
#
loop_
_entity.id
_entity.type
_entity.pdbx_description
1 polymer ?
#
loop_
_entity_poly.entity_id
_entity_poly.type
_entity_poly.pdbx_seq_one_letter_code
_entity_poly.pdbx_strand_id
1 'polypeptide(L)'
;MCEIRNSSNIKADDGVVTVKGWVQDIRNLGGISFIALRDRYGVIQLTLPKKKIDPELFGSITKLSRESVISVVGEVKESNQTELGVEVIPQSFVL
;
A
#
# COMPACT_ATOMS: atom_id res chain seq x y z
N MET A 1 -13.67 -12.27 4.72
CA MET A 1 -12.20 -12.35 4.59
C MET A 1 -11.85 -11.72 3.26
N CYS A 2 -10.94 -10.74 3.22
CA CYS A 2 -10.46 -10.18 1.95
C CYS A 2 -9.55 -11.18 1.24
N GLU A 3 -9.56 -11.16 -0.10
CA GLU A 3 -8.62 -11.93 -0.89
C GLU A 3 -7.19 -11.42 -0.71
N ILE A 4 -6.22 -12.33 -0.76
CA ILE A 4 -4.81 -11.98 -0.74
C ILE A 4 -4.32 -11.85 -2.19
N ARG A 5 -3.74 -10.70 -2.51
CA ARG A 5 -3.10 -10.42 -3.80
C ARG A 5 -1.62 -10.07 -3.60
N ASN A 6 -0.85 -10.19 -4.66
CA ASN A 6 0.56 -9.83 -4.73
C ASN A 6 0.82 -9.04 -6.02
N SER A 7 2.04 -8.54 -6.20
CA SER A 7 2.37 -7.65 -7.32
C SER A 7 2.26 -8.32 -8.69
N SER A 8 2.20 -9.65 -8.76
CA SER A 8 2.06 -10.40 -10.03
C SER A 8 0.62 -10.64 -10.46
N ASN A 9 -0.35 -10.51 -9.54
CA ASN A 9 -1.74 -10.89 -9.81
C ASN A 9 -2.81 -9.89 -9.35
N ILE A 10 -2.42 -8.78 -8.74
CA ILE A 10 -3.32 -7.69 -8.36
C ILE A 10 -3.90 -6.99 -9.61
N LYS A 11 -5.19 -6.68 -9.59
CA LYS A 11 -5.93 -6.04 -10.70
C LYS A 11 -6.83 -4.91 -10.18
N ALA A 12 -7.13 -3.94 -11.04
CA ALA A 12 -7.93 -2.77 -10.70
C ALA A 12 -9.33 -3.12 -10.15
N ASP A 13 -9.94 -4.22 -10.64
CA ASP A 13 -11.29 -4.64 -10.27
C ASP A 13 -11.36 -5.51 -9.01
N ASP A 14 -10.23 -5.77 -8.33
CA ASP A 14 -10.18 -6.65 -7.15
C ASP A 14 -10.88 -6.06 -5.90
N GLY A 15 -11.22 -4.77 -5.90
CA GLY A 15 -11.88 -4.11 -4.77
C GLY A 15 -10.97 -4.01 -3.54
N VAL A 16 -11.38 -4.57 -2.40
CA VAL A 16 -10.57 -4.55 -1.17
C VAL A 16 -9.79 -5.86 -1.03
N VAL A 17 -8.46 -5.74 -0.98
CA VAL A 17 -7.53 -6.87 -0.93
C VAL A 17 -6.56 -6.75 0.23
N THR A 18 -5.90 -7.86 0.53
CA THR A 18 -4.74 -7.91 1.43
C THR A 18 -3.46 -8.08 0.62
N VAL A 19 -2.49 -7.19 0.78
CA VAL A 19 -1.14 -7.29 0.21
C VAL A 19 -0.11 -7.41 1.32
N LYS A 20 0.96 -8.17 1.08
CA LYS A 20 2.00 -8.44 2.08
C LYS A 20 3.37 -8.23 1.48
N GLY A 21 4.31 -7.68 2.26
CA GLY A 21 5.66 -7.47 1.77
C GLY A 21 6.55 -6.70 2.73
N TRP A 22 7.66 -6.22 2.20
CA TRP A 22 8.66 -5.40 2.88
C TRP A 22 8.54 -3.95 2.45
N VAL A 23 8.58 -3.04 3.41
CA VAL A 23 8.66 -1.60 3.13
C VAL A 23 9.99 -1.30 2.46
N GLN A 24 9.99 -1.06 1.14
CA GLN A 24 11.20 -0.74 0.40
C GLN A 24 11.58 0.73 0.56
N ASP A 25 10.59 1.62 0.48
CA ASP A 25 10.75 3.07 0.59
C ASP A 25 9.48 3.75 1.12
N ILE A 26 9.64 4.89 1.79
CA ILE A 26 8.56 5.76 2.25
C ILE A 26 8.86 7.19 1.82
N ARG A 27 7.98 7.75 0.99
CA ARG A 27 8.08 9.14 0.49
C ARG A 27 6.94 9.96 1.08
N ASN A 28 7.27 10.96 1.88
CA ASN A 28 6.29 11.83 2.52
C ASN A 28 6.34 13.23 1.90
N LEU A 29 5.21 13.68 1.35
CA LEU A 29 5.06 15.00 0.72
C LEU A 29 4.13 15.92 1.54
N GLY A 30 3.98 15.64 2.84
CA GLY A 30 3.18 16.42 3.80
C GLY A 30 1.67 16.15 3.71
N GLY A 31 1.07 16.34 2.54
CA GLY A 31 -0.36 16.10 2.29
C GLY A 31 -0.69 14.68 1.81
N ILE A 32 0.32 13.96 1.36
CA ILE A 32 0.24 12.59 0.83
C ILE A 32 1.55 11.87 1.13
N SER A 33 1.45 10.57 1.40
CA SER A 33 2.62 9.70 1.51
C SER A 33 2.48 8.54 0.54
N PHE A 34 3.62 8.05 0.06
CA PHE A 34 3.71 6.86 -0.79
C PHE A 34 4.61 5.85 -0.11
N ILE A 35 4.17 4.60 -0.06
CA ILE A 35 4.99 3.49 0.43
C ILE A 35 5.17 2.51 -0.71
N ALA A 36 6.42 2.20 -1.03
CA ALA A 36 6.76 1.11 -1.93
C ALA A 36 6.79 -0.19 -1.12
N LEU A 37 5.80 -1.05 -1.32
CA LEU A 37 5.72 -2.37 -0.68
C LEU A 37 6.24 -3.43 -1.65
N ARG A 38 7.45 -3.93 -1.37
CA ARG A 38 8.10 -4.96 -2.18
C ARG A 38 7.64 -6.34 -1.75
N ASP A 39 7.30 -7.20 -2.70
CA ASP A 39 7.15 -8.63 -2.47
C ASP A 39 8.15 -9.43 -3.33
N ARG A 40 7.92 -10.73 -3.52
CA ARG A 40 8.81 -11.59 -4.32
C ARG A 40 8.82 -11.23 -5.81
N TYR A 41 7.71 -10.69 -6.32
CA TYR A 41 7.45 -10.54 -7.74
C TYR A 41 7.62 -9.09 -8.22
N GLY A 42 7.58 -8.11 -7.31
CA GLY A 42 7.67 -6.71 -7.68
C GLY A 42 7.32 -5.77 -6.52
N VAL A 43 6.85 -4.57 -6.87
CA VAL A 43 6.59 -3.48 -5.92
C VAL A 43 5.17 -2.95 -6.11
N ILE A 44 4.39 -2.98 -5.04
CA ILE A 44 3.05 -2.39 -4.99
C ILE A 44 3.16 -1.01 -4.35
N GLN A 45 2.58 0.00 -4.98
CA GLN A 45 2.49 1.33 -4.37
C GLN A 45 1.28 1.40 -3.43
N LEU A 46 1.54 1.74 -2.17
CA LEU A 46 0.52 2.20 -1.26
C LEU A 46 0.45 3.72 -1.35
N THR A 47 -0.72 4.26 -1.66
CA THR A 47 -0.95 5.70 -1.75
C THR A 47 -1.77 6.14 -0.54
N LEU A 48 -1.24 7.09 0.22
CA LEU A 48 -1.83 7.55 1.48
C LEU A 48 -2.17 9.04 1.44
N PRO A 49 -3.35 9.43 0.92
CA PRO A 49 -3.80 10.82 0.98
C PRO A 49 -4.23 11.14 2.41
N LYS A 50 -3.56 12.09 3.07
CA LYS A 50 -3.78 12.43 4.49
C LYS A 50 -5.22 12.83 4.82
N LYS A 51 -5.96 13.36 3.84
CA LYS A 51 -7.38 13.76 3.99
C LYS A 51 -8.37 12.59 3.83
N LYS A 52 -7.94 11.45 3.31
CA LYS A 52 -8.81 10.29 3.01
C LYS A 52 -8.54 9.08 3.91
N ILE A 53 -7.45 9.11 4.67
CA ILE A 53 -7.02 8.03 5.55
C ILE A 53 -7.12 8.50 7.00
N ASP A 54 -7.46 7.56 7.88
CA ASP A 54 -7.45 7.77 9.32
C ASP A 54 -6.10 8.34 9.80
N PRO A 55 -6.08 9.42 10.63
CA PRO A 55 -4.85 10.04 11.07
C PRO A 55 -3.90 9.12 11.86
N GLU A 56 -4.43 8.18 12.64
CA GLU A 56 -3.62 7.23 13.40
C GLU A 56 -3.00 6.19 12.46
N LEU A 57 -3.77 5.69 11.49
CA LEU A 57 -3.27 4.80 10.43
C LEU A 57 -2.14 5.48 9.65
N PHE A 58 -2.37 6.71 9.17
CA PHE A 58 -1.38 7.49 8.45
C PHE A 58 -0.12 7.70 9.29
N GLY A 59 -0.28 8.12 10.54
CA GLY A 59 0.84 8.38 11.44
C GLY A 59 1.64 7.11 11.79
N SER A 60 0.98 5.96 11.90
CA SER A 60 1.63 4.70 12.26
C SER A 60 2.40 4.10 11.08
N ILE A 61 1.77 4.04 9.91
CA ILE A 61 2.37 3.39 8.73
C ILE A 61 3.52 4.22 8.12
N THR A 62 3.48 5.55 8.24
CA THR A 62 4.55 6.43 7.74
C THR A 62 5.78 6.48 8.65
N LYS A 63 5.68 5.94 9.88
CA LYS A 63 6.82 5.80 10.82
C LYS A 63 7.54 4.47 10.69
N LEU A 64 7.06 3.56 9.84
CA LEU A 64 7.71 2.28 9.62
C LEU A 64 9.12 2.49 9.07
N SER A 65 10.05 1.62 9.46
CA SER A 65 11.39 1.60 8.89
C SER A 65 11.41 0.84 7.58
N ARG A 66 12.42 1.10 6.75
CA ARG A 66 12.73 0.25 5.60
C ARG A 66 12.93 -1.20 6.07
N GLU A 67 12.56 -2.14 5.20
CA GLU A 67 12.53 -3.58 5.42
C GLU A 67 11.56 -4.06 6.51
N SER A 68 10.67 -3.20 7.04
CA SER A 68 9.56 -3.65 7.88
C SER A 68 8.65 -4.61 7.11
N VAL A 69 8.33 -5.76 7.68
CA VAL A 69 7.36 -6.71 7.13
C VAL A 69 5.97 -6.23 7.54
N ILE A 70 5.08 -6.07 6.57
CA ILE A 70 3.70 -5.67 6.83
C ILE A 70 2.70 -6.44 5.98
N SER A 71 1.49 -6.59 6.53
CA SER A 71 0.29 -7.02 5.81
C SER A 71 -0.72 -5.87 5.82
N VAL A 72 -1.09 -5.38 4.64
CA VAL A 72 -1.96 -4.21 4.45
C VAL A 72 -3.26 -4.65 3.82
N VAL A 73 -4.39 -4.23 4.42
CA VAL A 73 -5.71 -4.32 3.79
C VAL A 73 -6.02 -2.96 3.19
N GLY A 74 -6.42 -2.92 1.92
CA GLY A 74 -6.70 -1.67 1.23
C GLY A 74 -7.52 -1.83 -0.04
N GLU A 75 -8.08 -0.72 -0.50
CA GLU A 75 -8.85 -0.62 -1.74
C GLU A 75 -7.88 -0.48 -2.92
N VAL A 76 -8.01 -1.34 -3.92
CA VAL A 76 -7.24 -1.25 -5.18
C VAL A 76 -7.86 -0.19 -6.07
N LYS A 77 -7.02 0.66 -6.67
CA LYS A 77 -7.42 1.64 -7.68
C LYS A 77 -6.50 1.58 -8.87
N GLU A 78 -7.08 1.79 -10.05
CA GLU A 78 -6.30 2.01 -11.26
C GLU A 78 -5.45 3.28 -11.11
N SER A 79 -4.18 3.21 -11.52
CA SER A 79 -3.25 4.33 -11.43
C SER A 79 -2.22 4.29 -12.55
N ASN A 80 -2.31 5.27 -13.44
CA ASN A 80 -1.36 5.48 -14.54
C ASN A 80 0.02 6.01 -14.07
N GLN A 81 0.19 6.25 -12.77
CA GLN A 81 1.42 6.77 -12.17
C GLN A 81 2.28 5.68 -11.53
N THR A 82 1.88 4.41 -11.70
CA THR A 82 2.56 3.25 -11.12
C THR A 82 2.94 2.27 -12.22
N GLU A 83 4.03 1.53 -12.04
CA GLU A 83 4.48 0.53 -13.03
C GLU A 83 3.50 -0.64 -13.16
N LEU A 84 2.79 -0.98 -12.08
CA LEU A 84 1.77 -2.04 -12.08
C LEU A 84 0.41 -1.57 -12.63
N GLY A 85 0.25 -0.28 -12.94
CA GLY A 85 -1.05 0.27 -13.33
C GLY A 85 -2.09 0.32 -12.21
N VAL A 86 -1.72 -0.03 -10.97
CA VAL A 86 -2.59 -0.01 -9.80
C VAL A 86 -1.89 0.54 -8.58
N GLU A 87 -2.68 1.14 -7.69
CA GLU A 87 -2.28 1.54 -6.34
C GLU A 87 -3.24 0.96 -5.30
N VAL A 88 -2.77 0.86 -4.07
CA VAL A 88 -3.60 0.43 -2.94
C VAL A 88 -3.76 1.60 -1.97
N ILE A 89 -5.01 1.92 -1.61
CA ILE A 89 -5.33 2.89 -0.56
C ILE A 89 -5.51 2.12 0.76
N PRO A 90 -4.59 2.23 1.73
CA PRO A 90 -4.65 1.45 2.97
C PRO A 90 -5.87 1.79 3.83
N GLN A 91 -6.51 0.75 4.36
CA GLN A 91 -7.58 0.82 5.36
C GLN A 91 -7.13 0.30 6.72
N SER A 92 -6.20 -0.67 6.75
CA SER A 92 -5.54 -1.15 7.97
C SER A 92 -4.24 -1.86 7.62
N PHE A 93 -3.37 -2.07 8.61
CA PHE A 93 -2.18 -2.91 8.47
C PHE A 93 -1.84 -3.63 9.78
N VAL A 94 -1.08 -4.71 9.66
CA VAL A 94 -0.43 -5.41 10.77
C VAL A 94 1.05 -5.63 10.45
N LEU A 95 1.88 -5.69 11.48
CA LEU A 95 3.29 -6.06 11.42
C LEU A 95 3.45 -7.58 11.43
#